data_AF-A0A444LMS1-F1
#
_entry.id   AF-A0A444LMS1-F1
#
_cell.length_a   1.000
_cell.length_b   1.000
_cell.length_c   1.000
_cell.angle_alpha   90.00
_cell.angle_beta   90.00
_cell.angle_gamma   90.00
#
_symmetry.space_group_name_H-M   'P 1'
#
loop_
_entity.id
_entity.type
_entity.pdbx_description
1 polymer ?
#
loop_
_entity_poly.entity_id
_entity_poly.type
_entity_poly.pdbx_seq_one_letter_code
_entity_poly.pdbx_strand_id
1 'polypeptide(L)'
;MTKDEVKNALLQVLDRVQSLSGCPSPALKGSDVPGKVLESFDSTVWPVATGWLAKKLDIIIPNDVHIFGTLDGKTLLTIDESVDLVLAKKQSKPPITVAAE
;
A
#
# COMPACT_ATOMS: atom_id res chain seq x y z
N MET A 1 -10.42 3.89 -11.08
CA MET A 1 -9.80 4.02 -9.75
C MET A 1 -9.75 5.48 -9.33
N THR A 2 -10.42 5.82 -8.25
CA THR A 2 -10.35 7.13 -7.59
C THR A 2 -9.44 7.05 -6.36
N LYS A 3 -9.02 8.19 -5.80
CA LYS A 3 -8.25 8.21 -4.54
C LYS A 3 -8.98 7.46 -3.43
N ASP A 4 -10.29 7.63 -3.33
CA ASP A 4 -11.13 6.99 -2.32
C ASP A 4 -11.12 5.46 -2.42
N GLU A 5 -11.13 4.90 -3.63
CA GLU A 5 -11.02 3.45 -3.81
C GLU A 5 -9.68 2.90 -3.36
N VAL A 6 -8.58 3.55 -3.78
CA VAL A 6 -7.22 3.13 -3.39
C VAL A 6 -7.06 3.26 -1.88
N LYS A 7 -7.55 4.36 -1.29
CA LYS A 7 -7.55 4.60 0.15
C LYS A 7 -8.34 3.54 0.91
N ASN A 8 -9.56 3.23 0.48
CA ASN A 8 -10.40 2.21 1.10
C ASN A 8 -9.75 0.81 1.00
N ALA A 9 -9.16 0.49 -0.15
CA ALA A 9 -8.41 -0.75 -0.34
C ALA A 9 -7.19 -0.79 0.59
N LEU A 10 -6.45 0.30 0.72
CA LEU A 10 -5.31 0.44 1.64
C LEU A 10 -5.72 0.20 3.09
N LEU A 11 -6.80 0.84 3.53
CA LEU A 11 -7.33 0.69 4.89
C LEU A 11 -7.71 -0.76 5.18
N GLN A 12 -8.38 -1.44 4.25
CA GLN A 12 -8.69 -2.87 4.40
C GLN A 12 -7.44 -3.76 4.43
N VAL A 13 -6.39 -3.40 3.70
CA VAL A 13 -5.12 -4.13 3.73
C VAL A 13 -4.43 -3.94 5.09
N LEU A 14 -4.38 -2.70 5.59
CA LEU A 14 -3.79 -2.35 6.88
C LEU A 14 -4.55 -3.02 8.05
N ASP A 15 -5.87 -2.97 8.02
CA ASP A 15 -6.74 -3.67 8.97
C ASP A 15 -6.44 -5.17 9.03
N ARG A 16 -6.30 -5.79 7.86
CA ARG A 16 -6.05 -7.23 7.78
C ARG A 16 -4.61 -7.61 8.16
N VAL A 17 -3.62 -6.78 7.84
CA VAL A 17 -2.24 -6.94 8.33
C VAL A 17 -2.19 -6.91 9.86
N GLN A 18 -2.95 -6.01 10.49
CA GLN A 18 -3.01 -5.92 11.95
C GLN A 18 -3.76 -7.08 12.58
N SER A 19 -4.88 -7.50 11.95
CA SER A 19 -5.59 -8.70 12.34
C SER A 19 -4.68 -9.93 12.32
N LEU A 20 -3.78 -10.03 11.32
CA LEU A 20 -2.78 -11.10 11.26
C LEU A 20 -1.66 -10.94 12.30
N SER A 21 -1.27 -9.71 12.63
CA SER A 21 -0.26 -9.42 13.65
C SER A 21 -0.81 -9.56 15.08
N GLY A 22 -2.14 -9.69 15.25
CA GLY A 22 -2.78 -9.74 16.55
C GLY A 22 -2.88 -8.39 17.27
N CYS A 23 -2.62 -7.28 16.56
CA CYS A 23 -2.73 -5.93 17.10
C CYS A 23 -4.10 -5.31 16.79
N PRO A 24 -4.66 -4.51 17.71
CA PRO A 24 -5.91 -3.80 17.45
C PRO A 24 -5.68 -2.77 16.36
N SER A 25 -6.46 -2.83 15.28
CA SER A 25 -6.39 -1.83 14.23
C SER A 25 -7.10 -0.55 14.65
N PRO A 26 -6.37 0.55 14.92
CA PRO A 26 -7.03 1.84 15.13
C PRO A 26 -7.73 2.26 13.83
N ALA A 27 -8.77 3.08 13.96
CA ALA A 27 -9.45 3.68 12.82
C ALA A 27 -8.51 4.67 12.10
N LEU A 28 -7.69 4.15 11.19
CA LEU A 28 -6.76 4.92 10.38
C LEU A 28 -7.54 5.83 9.42
N LYS A 29 -7.15 7.10 9.35
CA LYS A 29 -7.69 8.05 8.38
C LYS A 29 -6.66 8.31 7.28
N GLY A 30 -7.10 8.90 6.18
CA GLY A 30 -6.19 9.24 5.06
C GLY A 30 -5.01 10.11 5.46
N SER A 31 -5.17 10.94 6.47
CA SER A 31 -4.12 11.83 6.99
C SER A 31 -3.20 11.14 8.00
N ASP A 32 -3.53 9.93 8.46
CA ASP A 32 -2.70 9.17 9.37
C ASP A 32 -1.54 8.51 8.63
N VAL A 33 -0.43 8.38 9.36
CA VAL A 33 0.80 7.76 8.88
C VAL A 33 0.84 6.34 9.41
N PRO A 34 0.70 5.30 8.56
CA PRO A 34 0.55 3.93 9.01
C PRO A 34 1.74 3.47 9.85
N GLY A 35 2.98 3.80 9.50
CA GLY A 35 4.14 3.41 10.33
C GLY A 35 4.30 4.17 11.66
N LYS A 36 3.57 5.27 11.89
CA LYS A 36 3.54 5.94 13.20
C LYS A 36 2.41 5.45 14.07
N VAL A 37 1.29 5.10 13.46
CA VAL A 37 0.10 4.65 14.17
C VAL A 37 0.18 3.15 14.44
N LEU A 38 0.81 2.40 13.55
CA LEU A 38 0.96 0.96 13.63
C LEU A 38 2.40 0.63 14.01
N GLU A 39 2.59 0.23 15.26
CA GLU A 39 3.90 -0.14 15.79
C GLU A 39 4.51 -1.35 15.06
N SER A 40 3.68 -2.21 14.46
CA SER A 40 4.10 -3.38 13.68
C SER A 40 4.31 -3.08 12.18
N PHE A 41 4.13 -1.83 11.75
CA PHE A 41 4.16 -1.48 10.32
C PHE A 41 5.56 -1.09 9.87
N ASP A 42 6.41 -2.11 9.84
CA ASP A 42 7.81 -2.03 9.44
C ASP A 42 8.02 -2.24 7.93
N SER A 43 9.27 -2.03 7.49
CA SER A 43 9.70 -2.23 6.10
C SER A 43 9.45 -3.65 5.55
N THR A 44 9.21 -4.63 6.42
CA THR A 44 8.82 -6.01 6.06
C THR A 44 7.34 -6.15 5.71
N VAL A 45 6.50 -5.29 6.29
CA VAL A 45 5.05 -5.26 6.08
C VAL A 45 4.67 -4.44 4.85
N TRP A 46 5.50 -3.46 4.49
CA TRP A 46 5.31 -2.62 3.30
C TRP A 46 5.15 -3.42 1.99
N PRO A 47 6.01 -4.39 1.64
CA PRO A 47 5.83 -5.18 0.42
C PRO A 47 4.56 -6.05 0.47
N VAL A 48 4.20 -6.57 1.65
CA VAL A 48 2.96 -7.36 1.83
C VAL A 48 1.73 -6.49 1.59
N ALA A 49 1.68 -5.32 2.23
CA ALA A 49 0.59 -4.37 2.07
C ALA A 49 0.50 -3.85 0.61
N THR A 50 1.64 -3.53 0.00
CA THR A 50 1.72 -3.11 -1.40
C THR A 50 1.23 -4.20 -2.34
N GLY A 51 1.65 -5.45 -2.13
CA GLY A 51 1.21 -6.58 -2.95
C GLY A 51 -0.29 -6.85 -2.85
N TRP A 52 -0.87 -6.70 -1.65
CA TRP A 52 -2.30 -6.85 -1.45
C TRP A 52 -3.09 -5.71 -2.08
N LEU A 53 -2.61 -4.48 -1.96
CA LEU A 53 -3.20 -3.32 -2.61
C LEU A 53 -3.17 -3.47 -4.14
N ALA A 54 -2.02 -3.81 -4.70
CA ALA A 54 -1.82 -4.06 -6.13
C ALA A 54 -2.79 -5.13 -6.65
N LYS A 55 -2.90 -6.26 -5.92
CA LYS A 55 -3.82 -7.35 -6.27
C LYS A 55 -5.29 -6.93 -6.17
N LYS A 56 -5.64 -6.08 -5.20
CA LYS A 56 -7.02 -5.65 -4.97
C LYS A 56 -7.50 -4.63 -6.01
N LEU A 57 -6.58 -3.81 -6.51
CA LEU A 57 -6.84 -2.80 -7.53
C LEU A 57 -6.54 -3.32 -8.95
N ASP A 58 -6.07 -4.56 -9.09
CA ASP A 58 -5.57 -5.17 -10.33
C ASP A 58 -4.55 -4.28 -11.07
N ILE A 59 -3.64 -3.64 -10.31
CA ILE A 59 -2.56 -2.81 -10.85
C ILE A 59 -1.20 -3.43 -10.58
N ILE A 60 -0.19 -3.00 -11.33
CA ILE A 60 1.20 -3.30 -11.01
C ILE A 60 1.83 -2.08 -10.33
N ILE A 61 2.31 -2.30 -9.11
CA ILE A 61 3.12 -1.33 -8.36
C ILE A 61 4.56 -1.87 -8.40
N PRO A 62 5.53 -1.12 -8.95
CA PRO A 62 6.92 -1.57 -8.96
C PRO A 62 7.42 -1.77 -7.54
N ASN A 63 8.15 -2.85 -7.27
CA ASN A 63 8.78 -3.09 -5.95
C ASN A 63 9.74 -1.98 -5.52
N ASP A 64 10.27 -1.23 -6.50
CA ASP A 64 11.15 -0.07 -6.29
C ASP A 64 10.39 1.19 -5.83
N VAL A 65 9.06 1.19 -5.94
CA VAL A 65 8.23 2.32 -5.47
C VAL A 65 7.82 2.05 -4.04
N HIS A 66 8.54 2.68 -3.12
CA HIS A 66 8.12 2.69 -1.73
C HIS A 66 7.01 3.71 -1.51
N ILE A 67 5.76 3.25 -1.62
CA ILE A 67 4.57 4.09 -1.47
C ILE A 67 4.30 4.47 -0.01
N PHE A 68 4.85 3.73 0.95
CA PHE A 68 4.58 3.92 2.39
C PHE A 68 5.71 4.61 3.17
N GLY A 69 6.93 4.62 2.63
CA GLY A 69 8.04 5.31 3.28
C GLY A 69 9.37 5.19 2.54
N THR A 70 10.37 6.00 2.89
CA THR A 70 11.67 5.98 2.19
C THR A 70 12.49 4.73 2.54
N LEU A 71 13.47 4.39 1.69
CA LEU A 71 14.44 3.29 1.90
C LEU A 71 15.08 3.30 3.29
N ASP A 72 15.20 4.48 3.90
CA ASP A 72 15.73 4.66 5.26
C ASP A 72 14.78 4.24 6.39
N GLY A 73 13.52 3.87 6.11
CA GLY A 73 12.51 3.51 7.13
C GLY A 73 12.08 4.70 8.01
N LYS A 74 12.69 5.88 7.84
CA LYS A 74 12.51 7.06 8.70
C LYS A 74 11.42 8.00 8.24
N THR A 75 11.21 8.12 6.93
CA THR A 75 10.16 8.99 6.40
C THR A 75 8.98 8.12 6.02
N LEU A 76 7.96 8.13 6.86
CA LEU A 76 6.70 7.46 6.59
C LEU A 76 5.74 8.46 5.95
N LEU A 77 5.11 8.04 4.86
CA LEU A 77 4.15 8.86 4.13
C LEU A 77 2.75 8.67 4.70
N THR A 78 1.90 9.67 4.55
CA THR A 78 0.48 9.53 4.92
C THR A 78 -0.23 8.57 3.97
N ILE A 79 -1.37 8.01 4.40
CA ILE A 79 -2.21 7.19 3.51
C ILE A 79 -2.59 7.97 2.25
N ASP A 80 -2.92 9.26 2.35
CA ASP A 80 -3.31 10.09 1.21
C ASP A 80 -2.15 10.30 0.22
N GLU A 81 -0.93 10.52 0.71
CA GLU A 81 0.27 10.59 -0.13
C GLU A 81 0.61 9.24 -0.75
N SER A 82 0.47 8.15 0.01
CA SER A 82 0.68 6.79 -0.50
C SER A 82 -0.29 6.50 -1.65
N VAL A 83 -1.55 6.88 -1.47
CA VAL A 83 -2.61 6.76 -2.47
C VAL A 83 -2.31 7.61 -3.70
N ASP A 84 -1.86 8.85 -3.52
CA ASP A 84 -1.48 9.74 -4.62
C ASP A 84 -0.29 9.17 -5.41
N LEU A 85 0.74 8.67 -4.72
CA LEU A 85 1.88 8.00 -5.34
C LEU A 85 1.46 6.73 -6.09
N VAL A 86 0.59 5.89 -5.52
CA VAL A 86 0.03 4.74 -6.23
C VAL A 86 -0.73 5.21 -7.46
N LEU A 87 -1.54 6.26 -7.35
CA LEU A 87 -2.30 6.79 -8.48
C LEU A 87 -1.42 7.40 -9.57
N ALA A 88 -0.27 7.96 -9.20
CA ALA A 88 0.69 8.59 -10.12
C ALA A 88 1.67 7.56 -10.72
N LYS A 89 2.07 6.54 -9.95
CA LYS A 89 3.06 5.51 -10.32
C LYS A 89 2.43 4.19 -10.76
N LYS A 90 1.10 4.05 -10.65
CA LYS A 90 0.38 2.89 -11.21
C LYS A 90 0.79 2.71 -12.66
N GLN A 91 1.21 1.50 -12.97
CA GLN A 91 1.23 1.06 -14.35
C GLN A 91 -0.07 0.32 -14.58
N SER A 92 -0.88 0.79 -15.54
CA SER A 92 -1.91 -0.07 -16.13
C SER A 92 -1.19 -1.28 -16.64
N LYS A 93 -1.49 -2.45 -16.08
CA LYS A 93 -0.93 -3.72 -16.52
C LYS A 93 -1.07 -3.74 -18.06
N PRO A 94 0.03 -3.76 -18.84
CA PRO A 94 -0.12 -3.98 -20.27
C PRO A 94 -0.87 -5.32 -20.41
N PRO A 95 -1.79 -5.47 -21.37
CA PRO A 95 -2.39 -6.77 -21.63
C PRO A 95 -1.22 -7.74 -21.81
N ILE A 96 -1.17 -8.75 -20.96
CA ILE A 96 -0.14 -9.77 -21.03
C ILE A 96 -0.37 -10.50 -22.36
N THR A 97 0.26 -10.04 -23.44
CA THR A 97 0.58 -10.90 -24.57
C THR A 97 1.65 -11.83 -24.04
N VAL A 98 1.23 -12.99 -23.52
CA VAL A 98 2.10 -14.15 -23.39
C VAL A 98 2.49 -14.52 -24.82
N ALA A 99 3.57 -13.93 -25.33
CA ALA A 99 4.29 -14.50 -26.46
C ALA A 99 4.99 -15.73 -25.90
N ALA A 100 4.46 -16.89 -26.27
CA ALA A 100 5.13 -18.16 -26.13
C ALA A 100 6.41 -18.14 -26.99
N GLU A 101 7.53 -18.54 -26.40
CA GLU A 101 8.69 -19.07 -27.11
C GLU A 101 9.20 -20.30 -26.33
#